data_AF-A0A0F6SF08-F1
#
_entry.id   AF-A0A0F6SF08-F1
#
_cell.length_a   1.000
_cell.length_b   1.000
_cell.length_c   1.000
_cell.angle_alpha   90.00
_cell.angle_beta   90.00
_cell.angle_gamma   90.00
#
_symmetry.space_group_name_H-M   'P 1'
#
loop_
_entity.id
_entity.type
_entity.pdbx_description
1 polymer ?
#
loop_
_entity_poly.entity_id
_entity_poly.type
_entity_poly.pdbx_seq_one_letter_code
_entity_poly.pdbx_strand_id
1 'polypeptide(L)'
;MSPLQLLALYLVVGAIAATVVARRQQGALPMRLASALVAWALWPLWAPIALAPPERDTTRAPLARRLHAVLDEALVAAEGTALAPLLSRDAATRIRADIDRAMARIARLDDALARPGFDLRAAESRLLELERSGATSRAMATARLHRDGVARLVHARDQDHRALVELEGALEALRSQIVLAHVAGAAPDEVVSELWARVEGLGAALDVTEEGPSASVVDRERTEAEARA
;
A
#
# COMPACT_ATOMS: atom_id res chain seq x y z
N MET A 1 9.05 15.80 40.66
CA MET A 1 10.17 16.00 39.71
C MET A 1 10.57 17.45 39.74
N SER A 2 11.86 17.77 39.89
CA SER A 2 12.32 19.15 39.87
C SER A 2 12.22 19.72 38.44
N PRO A 3 12.00 21.03 38.26
CA PRO A 3 11.91 21.65 36.93
C PRO A 3 13.18 21.43 36.09
N LEU A 4 14.33 21.28 36.75
CA LEU A 4 15.62 20.94 36.13
C LEU A 4 15.64 19.51 35.55
N GLN A 5 14.97 18.55 36.17
CA GLN A 5 14.87 17.17 35.65
C GLN A 5 14.00 17.11 34.39
N LEU A 6 12.91 17.90 34.35
CA LEU A 6 12.08 18.03 33.15
C LEU A 6 12.86 18.66 32.01
N LEU A 7 13.65 19.70 32.29
CA LEU A 7 14.48 20.37 31.29
C LEU A 7 15.60 19.46 30.75
N ALA A 8 16.24 18.68 31.61
CA ALA A 8 17.23 17.68 31.22
C ALA A 8 16.60 16.56 30.36
N LEU A 9 15.41 16.08 30.72
CA LEU A 9 14.68 15.08 29.94
C LEU A 9 14.30 15.63 28.55
N TYR A 10 13.87 16.90 28.49
CA TYR A 10 13.55 17.60 27.24
C TYR A 10 14.77 17.70 26.30
N LEU A 11 15.94 18.03 26.87
CA LEU A 11 17.19 18.11 26.11
C LEU A 11 17.64 16.76 25.58
N VAL A 12 17.52 15.69 26.37
CA VAL A 12 17.90 14.33 25.96
C VAL A 12 16.98 13.81 24.85
N VAL A 13 15.66 14.02 24.96
CA VAL A 13 14.70 13.60 23.93
C VAL A 13 14.92 14.38 22.63
N GLY A 14 15.16 15.69 22.72
CA GLY A 14 15.52 16.52 21.56
C GLY A 14 16.82 16.09 20.89
N ALA A 15 17.84 15.70 21.66
CA ALA A 15 19.12 15.22 21.14
C ALA A 15 19.00 13.86 20.42
N ILE A 16 18.16 12.95 20.92
CA ILE A 16 17.88 11.65 20.29
C ILE A 16 17.11 11.83 18.97
N ALA A 17 16.10 12.71 18.96
CA ALA A 17 15.36 13.05 17.74
C ALA A 17 16.27 13.67 16.67
N ALA A 18 17.12 14.64 17.05
CA ALA A 18 18.05 15.29 16.15
C ALA A 18 19.07 14.31 15.54
N THR A 19 19.56 13.34 16.33
CA THR A 19 20.49 12.32 15.83
C THR A 19 19.83 11.33 14.86
N VAL A 20 18.55 10.98 15.07
CA VAL A 20 17.80 10.11 14.15
C VAL A 20 17.53 10.82 12.81
N VAL A 21 17.13 12.09 12.84
CA VAL A 21 16.89 12.89 11.63
C VAL A 21 18.19 13.16 10.86
N ALA A 22 19.27 13.52 11.57
CA ALA A 22 20.58 13.76 10.96
C ALA A 22 21.15 12.50 10.31
N ARG A 23 20.87 11.30 10.84
CA ARG A 23 21.27 10.02 10.25
C ARG A 23 20.47 9.63 9.01
N ARG A 24 19.27 10.20 8.81
CA ARG A 24 18.39 9.88 7.68
C ARG A 24 18.57 10.79 6.46
N GLN A 25 19.26 11.92 6.58
CA GLN A 25 19.45 12.86 5.47
C GLN A 25 20.86 12.72 4.83
N GLN A 26 20.90 12.42 3.52
CA GLN A 26 22.09 12.53 2.68
C GLN A 26 22.08 13.90 1.98
N GLY A 27 22.92 14.84 2.44
CA GLY A 27 23.00 16.20 1.92
C GLY A 27 24.10 17.04 2.59
N ALA A 28 24.35 18.25 2.09
CA ALA A 28 25.41 19.14 2.58
C ALA A 28 25.18 19.57 4.05
N LEU A 29 26.29 19.68 4.81
CA LEU A 29 26.32 20.00 6.26
C LEU A 29 25.44 21.20 6.71
N PRO A 30 25.38 22.35 6.01
CA PRO A 30 24.57 23.48 6.49
C PRO A 30 23.06 23.19 6.43
N MET A 31 22.62 22.41 5.45
CA MET A 31 21.21 22.05 5.26
C MET A 31 20.75 21.02 6.32
N ARG A 32 21.67 20.18 6.81
CA ARG A 32 21.46 19.24 7.92
C ARG A 32 21.35 19.94 9.28
N LEU A 33 22.08 21.03 9.48
CA LEU A 33 22.00 21.84 10.71
C LEU A 33 20.71 22.67 10.77
N ALA A 34 20.31 23.25 9.63
CA ALA A 34 19.04 23.96 9.53
C ALA A 34 17.84 23.03 9.78
N SER A 35 17.85 21.82 9.21
CA SER A 35 16.79 20.83 9.44
C SER A 35 16.79 20.29 10.87
N ALA A 36 17.95 20.13 11.51
CA ALA A 36 18.06 19.72 12.91
C ALA A 36 17.55 20.80 13.88
N LEU A 37 17.82 22.09 13.62
CA LEU A 37 17.30 23.21 14.42
C LEU A 37 15.78 23.34 14.30
N VAL A 38 15.23 23.16 13.09
CA VAL A 38 13.79 23.15 12.86
C VAL A 38 13.13 21.94 13.54
N ALA A 39 13.72 20.75 13.44
CA ALA A 39 13.22 19.55 14.12
C ALA A 39 13.24 19.67 15.65
N TRP A 40 14.26 20.34 16.20
CA TRP A 40 14.39 20.62 17.64
C TRP A 40 13.37 21.65 18.12
N ALA A 41 13.16 22.75 17.38
CA ALA A 41 12.19 23.78 17.73
C ALA A 41 10.73 23.31 17.56
N LEU A 42 10.46 22.43 16.60
CA LEU A 42 9.12 21.96 16.29
C LEU A 42 8.71 20.68 17.04
N TRP A 43 9.58 20.14 17.90
CA TRP A 43 9.34 18.89 18.62
C TRP A 43 8.09 18.83 19.51
N PRO A 44 7.65 19.89 20.23
CA PRO A 44 6.42 19.78 21.01
C PRO A 44 5.18 19.63 20.12
N LEU A 45 5.26 20.06 18.86
CA LEU A 45 4.17 19.99 17.90
C LEU A 45 4.07 18.62 17.22
N TRP A 46 5.20 17.92 17.01
CA TRP A 46 5.22 16.59 16.39
C TRP A 46 5.45 15.42 17.37
N ALA A 47 5.86 15.67 18.63
CA ALA A 47 5.98 14.68 19.69
C ALA A 47 4.72 13.82 19.91
N PRO A 48 3.49 14.38 19.99
CA PRO A 48 2.31 13.55 20.14
C PRO A 48 2.03 12.69 18.89
N ILE A 49 2.50 13.11 17.71
CA ILE A 49 2.35 12.38 16.45
C ILE A 49 3.42 11.28 16.31
N ALA A 50 4.61 11.46 16.86
CA ALA A 50 5.70 10.48 16.82
C ALA A 50 5.74 9.50 18.00
N LEU A 51 5.16 9.89 19.15
CA LEU A 51 4.90 9.00 20.29
C LEU A 51 3.58 8.24 20.16
N ALA A 52 2.75 8.61 19.17
CA ALA A 52 1.68 7.73 18.74
C ALA A 52 2.34 6.39 18.36
N PRO A 53 1.89 5.26 18.96
CA PRO A 53 2.35 3.96 18.49
C PRO A 53 2.15 3.93 16.98
N PRO A 54 3.09 3.38 16.19
CA PRO A 54 2.84 3.20 14.76
C PRO A 54 1.52 2.48 14.67
N GLU A 55 0.50 3.11 14.08
CA GLU A 55 -0.81 2.52 13.85
C GLU A 55 -0.59 1.30 12.98
N ARG A 56 -0.33 0.17 13.63
CA ARG A 56 -0.49 -1.15 13.08
C ARG A 56 -2.00 -1.39 13.12
N ASP A 57 -2.59 -1.53 11.94
CA ASP A 57 -3.92 -2.10 11.68
C ASP A 57 -5.20 -1.27 11.85
N THR A 58 -5.15 0.00 12.26
CA THR A 58 -6.38 0.79 12.42
C THR A 58 -6.90 1.47 11.15
N THR A 59 -6.18 1.50 10.02
CA THR A 59 -6.62 2.24 8.80
C THR A 59 -7.29 1.37 7.73
N ARG A 60 -6.97 0.07 7.69
CA ARG A 60 -7.41 -0.88 6.66
C ARG A 60 -8.80 -1.47 6.89
N ALA A 61 -9.06 -1.98 8.09
CA ALA A 61 -10.41 -2.39 8.47
C ALA A 61 -11.45 -1.26 8.36
N PRO A 62 -11.11 0.03 8.59
CA PRO A 62 -12.01 1.13 8.22
C PRO A 62 -12.12 1.36 6.71
N LEU A 63 -11.08 1.15 5.90
CA LEU A 63 -11.19 1.34 4.44
C LEU A 63 -12.19 0.37 3.81
N ALA A 64 -12.08 -0.93 4.08
CA ALA A 64 -13.03 -1.93 3.56
C ALA A 64 -14.46 -1.63 4.01
N ARG A 65 -14.64 -1.31 5.30
CA ARG A 65 -15.95 -0.92 5.85
C ARG A 65 -16.50 0.35 5.21
N ARG A 66 -15.66 1.36 4.95
CA ARG A 66 -16.06 2.59 4.26
C ARG A 66 -16.48 2.30 2.83
N LEU A 67 -15.68 1.56 2.06
CA LEU A 67 -16.02 1.18 0.69
C LEU A 67 -17.34 0.41 0.62
N HIS A 68 -17.54 -0.56 1.52
CA HIS A 68 -18.80 -1.30 1.62
C HIS A 68 -19.98 -0.38 1.97
N ALA A 69 -19.81 0.53 2.92
CA ALA A 69 -20.86 1.49 3.30
C ALA A 69 -21.22 2.43 2.13
N VAL A 70 -20.22 2.98 1.41
CA VAL A 70 -20.45 3.84 0.25
C VAL A 70 -21.17 3.07 -0.87
N LEU A 71 -20.81 1.81 -1.10
CA LEU A 71 -21.50 0.95 -2.06
C LEU A 71 -22.95 0.67 -1.65
N ASP A 72 -23.22 0.41 -0.36
CA ASP A 72 -24.57 0.24 0.16
C ASP A 72 -25.42 1.50 0.00
N GLU A 73 -24.86 2.67 0.34
CA GLU A 73 -25.50 3.96 0.13
C GLU A 73 -25.83 4.19 -1.35
N ALA A 74 -24.90 3.86 -2.26
CA ALA A 74 -25.10 4.00 -3.69
C ALA A 74 -26.22 3.07 -4.21
N LEU A 75 -26.32 1.83 -3.70
CA LEU A 75 -27.40 0.91 -4.08
C LEU A 75 -28.77 1.42 -3.65
N VAL A 76 -28.88 1.88 -2.40
CA VAL A 76 -30.13 2.45 -1.88
C VAL A 76 -30.52 3.68 -2.67
N ALA A 77 -29.57 4.56 -3.00
CA ALA A 77 -29.84 5.77 -3.78
C ALA A 77 -30.22 5.46 -5.24
N ALA A 78 -29.72 4.35 -5.80
CA ALA A 78 -30.03 3.94 -7.17
C ALA A 78 -31.44 3.33 -7.31
N GLU A 79 -32.10 2.93 -6.21
CA GLU A 79 -33.46 2.39 -6.25
C GLU A 79 -34.44 3.39 -6.89
N GLY A 80 -35.20 2.92 -7.89
CA GLY A 80 -36.14 3.77 -8.63
C GLY A 80 -35.50 4.68 -9.69
N THR A 81 -34.19 4.58 -9.93
CA THR A 81 -33.51 5.29 -11.02
C THR A 81 -33.25 4.37 -12.23
N ALA A 82 -32.91 4.95 -13.37
CA ALA A 82 -32.47 4.21 -14.56
C ALA A 82 -31.20 3.37 -14.31
N LEU A 83 -30.49 3.60 -13.21
CA LEU A 83 -29.27 2.88 -12.82
C LEU A 83 -29.53 1.61 -12.03
N ALA A 84 -30.74 1.42 -11.50
CA ALA A 84 -31.09 0.24 -10.70
C ALA A 84 -30.76 -1.10 -11.39
N PRO A 85 -30.93 -1.27 -12.72
CA PRO A 85 -30.53 -2.51 -13.41
C PRO A 85 -29.02 -2.71 -13.51
N LEU A 86 -28.26 -1.62 -13.57
CA LEU A 86 -26.80 -1.62 -13.75
C LEU A 86 -26.07 -1.83 -12.41
N LEU A 87 -26.61 -1.25 -11.34
CA LEU A 87 -26.20 -1.47 -9.94
C LEU A 87 -27.08 -2.54 -9.29
N SER A 88 -27.05 -3.74 -9.85
CA SER A 88 -27.77 -4.87 -9.27
C SER A 88 -27.13 -5.35 -7.97
N ARG A 89 -27.91 -6.06 -7.13
CA ARG A 89 -27.39 -6.68 -5.91
C ARG A 89 -26.26 -7.67 -6.21
N ASP A 90 -26.32 -8.36 -7.35
CA ASP A 90 -25.27 -9.28 -7.80
C ASP A 90 -23.98 -8.54 -8.14
N ALA A 91 -24.09 -7.41 -8.87
CA ALA A 91 -22.96 -6.55 -9.18
C ALA A 91 -22.27 -6.05 -7.90
N ALA A 92 -23.05 -5.53 -6.95
CA ALA A 92 -22.51 -5.10 -5.66
C ALA A 92 -21.87 -6.23 -4.85
N THR A 93 -22.42 -7.45 -4.93
CA THR A 93 -21.83 -8.61 -4.25
C THR A 93 -20.46 -8.95 -4.84
N ARG A 94 -20.30 -8.87 -6.16
CA ARG A 94 -19.00 -9.05 -6.82
C ARG A 94 -17.99 -7.99 -6.40
N ILE A 95 -18.39 -6.72 -6.44
CA ILE A 95 -17.53 -5.59 -6.03
C ILE A 95 -17.04 -5.77 -4.58
N ARG A 96 -17.91 -6.18 -3.65
CA ARG A 96 -17.50 -6.50 -2.27
C ARG A 96 -16.48 -7.62 -2.21
N ALA A 97 -16.73 -8.72 -2.94
CA ALA A 97 -15.79 -9.83 -2.98
C ALA A 97 -14.42 -9.42 -3.55
N ASP A 98 -14.37 -8.49 -4.51
CA ASP A 98 -13.13 -7.94 -5.05
C ASP A 98 -12.40 -7.07 -4.04
N ILE A 99 -13.12 -6.19 -3.33
CA ILE A 99 -12.57 -5.37 -2.24
C ILE A 99 -11.97 -6.27 -1.16
N ASP A 100 -12.72 -7.27 -0.69
CA ASP A 100 -12.26 -8.19 0.36
C ASP A 100 -11.02 -8.98 -0.08
N ARG A 101 -10.99 -9.46 -1.34
CA ARG A 101 -9.82 -10.15 -1.91
C ARG A 101 -8.59 -9.25 -1.98
N ALA A 102 -8.74 -8.02 -2.48
CA ALA A 102 -7.65 -7.06 -2.55
C ALA A 102 -7.12 -6.72 -1.15
N MET A 103 -8.00 -6.48 -0.18
CA MET A 103 -7.62 -6.21 1.20
C MET A 103 -6.89 -7.38 1.86
N ALA A 104 -7.36 -8.62 1.64
CA ALA A 104 -6.68 -9.81 2.14
C ALA A 104 -5.29 -9.99 1.53
N ARG A 105 -5.12 -9.67 0.23
CA ARG A 105 -3.82 -9.74 -0.46
C ARG A 105 -2.86 -8.68 0.05
N ILE A 106 -3.31 -7.44 0.26
CA ILE A 106 -2.52 -6.38 0.89
C ILE A 106 -2.03 -6.84 2.26
N ALA A 107 -2.91 -7.39 3.10
CA ALA A 107 -2.54 -7.89 4.43
C ALA A 107 -1.45 -8.97 4.35
N ARG A 108 -1.59 -9.94 3.43
CA ARG A 108 -0.55 -10.96 3.19
C ARG A 108 0.78 -10.36 2.74
N LEU A 109 0.76 -9.35 1.88
CA LEU A 109 1.96 -8.65 1.41
C LEU A 109 2.64 -7.87 2.53
N ASP A 110 1.86 -7.21 3.40
CA ASP A 110 2.42 -6.51 4.55
C ASP A 110 3.00 -7.47 5.59
N ASP A 111 2.34 -8.60 5.85
CA ASP A 111 2.89 -9.64 6.71
C ASP A 111 4.22 -10.17 6.16
N ALA A 112 4.29 -10.38 4.83
CA ALA A 112 5.53 -10.80 4.18
C ALA A 112 6.64 -9.74 4.30
N LEU A 113 6.31 -8.47 4.07
CA LEU A 113 7.24 -7.34 4.16
C LEU A 113 7.66 -7.00 5.60
N ALA A 114 6.85 -7.36 6.60
CA ALA A 114 7.17 -7.18 8.01
C ALA A 114 8.24 -8.17 8.51
N ARG A 115 8.49 -9.26 7.77
CA ARG A 115 9.50 -10.27 8.13
C ARG A 115 10.91 -9.68 8.00
N PRO A 116 11.84 -10.04 8.91
CA PRO A 116 13.23 -9.61 8.81
C PRO A 116 13.84 -10.08 7.48
N GLY A 117 14.57 -9.18 6.82
CA GLY A 117 15.15 -9.43 5.50
C GLY A 117 14.28 -8.97 4.33
N PHE A 118 13.03 -8.56 4.52
CA PHE A 118 12.18 -8.03 3.44
C PHE A 118 12.06 -6.49 3.45
N ASP A 119 13.07 -5.81 4.01
CA ASP A 119 13.17 -4.36 3.98
C ASP A 119 13.93 -3.91 2.72
N LEU A 120 13.23 -3.18 1.84
CA LEU A 120 13.78 -2.67 0.59
C LEU A 120 15.00 -1.76 0.82
N ARG A 121 14.97 -0.90 1.85
CA ARG A 121 16.07 0.03 2.14
C ARG A 121 17.28 -0.72 2.67
N ALA A 122 17.06 -1.76 3.47
CA ALA A 122 18.13 -2.63 3.93
C ALA A 122 18.77 -3.41 2.77
N ALA A 123 17.95 -3.94 1.85
CA ALA A 123 18.41 -4.63 0.65
C ALA A 123 19.23 -3.72 -0.27
N GLU A 124 18.78 -2.48 -0.48
CA GLU A 124 19.51 -1.46 -1.26
C GLU A 124 20.83 -1.06 -0.59
N SER A 125 20.81 -0.84 0.73
CA SER A 125 22.03 -0.50 1.49
C SER A 125 23.06 -1.62 1.41
N ARG A 126 22.62 -2.88 1.52
CA ARG A 126 23.47 -4.06 1.38
C ARG A 126 24.08 -4.16 -0.01
N LEU A 127 23.32 -3.88 -1.06
CA LEU A 127 23.84 -3.89 -2.42
C LEU A 127 24.93 -2.82 -2.62
N LEU A 128 24.70 -1.60 -2.12
CA LEU A 128 25.68 -0.52 -2.18
C LEU A 128 26.96 -0.82 -1.37
N GLU A 129 26.83 -1.52 -0.24
CA GLU A 129 27.96 -1.96 0.56
C GLU A 129 28.79 -3.04 -0.15
N LEU A 130 28.13 -4.00 -0.80
CA LEU A 130 28.80 -5.03 -1.62
C LEU A 130 29.51 -4.43 -2.83
N GLU A 131 28.92 -3.41 -3.46
CA GLU A 131 29.54 -2.67 -4.56
C GLU A 131 30.78 -1.89 -4.09
N ARG A 132 30.72 -1.23 -2.93
CA ARG A 132 31.87 -0.49 -2.37
C ARG A 132 33.01 -1.41 -1.90
N SER A 133 32.69 -2.59 -1.39
CA SER A 133 33.67 -3.55 -0.89
C SER A 133 34.29 -4.44 -1.98
N GLY A 134 33.87 -4.30 -3.24
CA GLY A 134 34.37 -5.12 -4.34
C GLY A 134 34.02 -6.59 -4.18
N ALA A 135 32.82 -6.88 -3.67
CA ALA A 135 32.37 -8.25 -3.42
C ALA A 135 32.37 -9.11 -4.70
N THR A 136 32.38 -10.43 -4.52
CA THR A 136 32.38 -11.36 -5.65
C THR A 136 31.12 -11.19 -6.52
N SER A 137 31.25 -11.43 -7.83
CA SER A 137 30.14 -11.34 -8.79
C SER A 137 28.91 -12.16 -8.35
N ARG A 138 29.14 -13.35 -7.76
CA ARG A 138 28.06 -14.19 -7.22
C ARG A 138 27.32 -13.51 -6.06
N ALA A 139 28.04 -12.91 -5.11
CA ALA A 139 27.42 -12.22 -3.98
C ALA A 139 26.60 -11.00 -4.43
N MET A 140 27.11 -10.25 -5.41
CA MET A 140 26.37 -9.14 -6.03
C MET A 140 25.09 -9.62 -6.74
N ALA A 141 25.18 -10.71 -7.52
CA ALA A 141 24.02 -11.25 -8.23
C ALA A 141 22.90 -11.69 -7.27
N THR A 142 23.25 -12.38 -6.18
CA THR A 142 22.27 -12.77 -5.15
C THR A 142 21.65 -11.55 -4.46
N ALA A 143 22.43 -10.53 -4.14
CA ALA A 143 21.91 -9.31 -3.51
C ALA A 143 20.95 -8.53 -4.42
N ARG A 144 21.24 -8.46 -5.73
CA ARG A 144 20.35 -7.85 -6.73
C ARG A 144 19.03 -8.60 -6.85
N LEU A 145 19.09 -9.92 -6.99
CA LEU A 145 17.89 -10.76 -7.06
C LEU A 145 17.00 -10.58 -5.82
N HIS A 146 17.60 -10.53 -4.64
CA HIS A 146 16.88 -10.29 -3.40
C HIS A 146 16.23 -8.90 -3.36
N ARG A 147 16.99 -7.85 -3.68
CA ARG A 147 16.47 -6.46 -3.76
C ARG A 147 15.32 -6.35 -4.75
N ASP A 148 15.46 -6.92 -5.93
CA ASP A 148 14.43 -6.87 -6.97
C ASP A 148 13.18 -7.67 -6.56
N GLY A 149 13.37 -8.79 -5.86
CA GLY A 149 12.28 -9.55 -5.25
C GLY A 149 11.48 -8.71 -4.25
N VAL A 150 12.17 -8.05 -3.31
CA VAL A 150 11.53 -7.15 -2.33
C VAL A 150 10.85 -5.97 -3.03
N ALA A 151 11.49 -5.37 -4.04
CA ALA A 151 10.92 -4.26 -4.79
C ALA A 151 9.61 -4.65 -5.51
N ARG A 152 9.54 -5.86 -6.08
CA ARG A 152 8.30 -6.37 -6.69
C ARG A 152 7.17 -6.54 -5.68
N LEU A 153 7.46 -7.03 -4.48
CA LEU A 153 6.45 -7.17 -3.41
C LEU A 153 5.90 -5.81 -2.97
N VAL A 154 6.78 -4.82 -2.78
CA VAL A 154 6.38 -3.45 -2.45
C VAL A 154 5.52 -2.86 -3.56
N HIS A 155 5.95 -3.02 -4.82
CA HIS A 155 5.19 -2.51 -5.97
C HIS A 155 3.79 -3.12 -6.07
N ALA A 156 3.66 -4.44 -5.90
CA ALA A 156 2.38 -5.13 -5.92
C ALA A 156 1.44 -4.63 -4.82
N ARG A 157 1.96 -4.43 -3.59
CA ARG A 157 1.18 -3.88 -2.48
C ARG A 157 0.70 -2.46 -2.78
N ASP A 158 1.60 -1.61 -3.27
CA ASP A 158 1.30 -0.21 -3.56
C ASP A 158 0.34 -0.07 -4.76
N GLN A 159 0.37 -1.00 -5.71
CA GLN A 159 -0.61 -1.09 -6.78
C GLN A 159 -2.02 -1.40 -6.24
N ASP A 160 -2.15 -2.39 -5.36
CA ASP A 160 -3.46 -2.73 -4.78
C ASP A 160 -4.03 -1.61 -3.92
N HIS A 161 -3.17 -0.97 -3.12
CA HIS A 161 -3.56 0.20 -2.34
C HIS A 161 -4.10 1.32 -3.24
N ARG A 162 -3.43 1.60 -4.36
CA ARG A 162 -3.89 2.62 -5.31
C ARG A 162 -5.22 2.24 -5.96
N ALA A 163 -5.38 0.99 -6.39
CA ALA A 163 -6.62 0.51 -6.99
C ALA A 163 -7.83 0.68 -6.05
N LEU A 164 -7.65 0.41 -4.75
CA LEU A 164 -8.72 0.61 -3.76
C LEU A 164 -9.06 2.09 -3.53
N VAL A 165 -8.07 2.98 -3.53
CA VAL A 165 -8.30 4.43 -3.41
C VAL A 165 -9.01 4.98 -4.67
N GLU A 166 -8.63 4.49 -5.84
CA GLU A 166 -9.30 4.86 -7.10
C GLU A 166 -10.74 4.35 -7.15
N LEU A 167 -11.01 3.16 -6.60
CA LEU A 167 -12.37 2.63 -6.45
C LEU A 167 -13.20 3.48 -5.49
N GLU A 168 -12.62 3.94 -4.38
CA GLU A 168 -13.29 4.88 -3.46
C GLU A 168 -13.76 6.13 -4.19
N GLY A 169 -12.87 6.75 -4.97
CA GLY A 169 -13.19 7.92 -5.79
C GLY A 169 -14.29 7.64 -6.84
N ALA A 170 -14.26 6.47 -7.48
CA ALA A 170 -15.30 6.09 -8.44
C ALA A 170 -16.67 5.88 -7.78
N LEU A 171 -16.72 5.27 -6.60
CA LEU A 171 -17.95 5.10 -5.83
C LEU A 171 -18.51 6.44 -5.32
N GLU A 172 -17.67 7.36 -4.90
CA GLU A 172 -18.09 8.72 -4.51
C GLU A 172 -18.63 9.53 -5.70
N ALA A 173 -17.98 9.43 -6.86
CA ALA A 173 -18.45 10.05 -8.10
C ALA A 173 -19.82 9.49 -8.52
N LEU A 174 -19.96 8.16 -8.49
CA LEU A 174 -21.22 7.46 -8.77
C LEU A 174 -22.34 7.92 -7.84
N ARG A 175 -22.07 7.99 -6.52
CA ARG A 175 -23.04 8.51 -5.54
C ARG A 175 -23.51 9.91 -5.91
N SER A 176 -22.58 10.80 -6.25
CA SER A 176 -22.88 12.18 -6.64
C SER A 176 -23.75 12.24 -7.89
N GLN A 177 -23.50 11.35 -8.87
CA GLN A 177 -24.29 11.29 -10.10
C GLN A 177 -25.66 10.64 -9.92
N ILE A 178 -25.81 9.67 -9.02
CA ILE A 178 -27.13 9.12 -8.65
C ILE A 178 -28.01 10.22 -8.04
N VAL A 179 -27.45 11.03 -7.14
CA VAL A 179 -28.16 12.18 -6.55
C VAL A 179 -28.57 13.17 -7.64
N LEU A 180 -27.67 13.49 -8.57
CA LEU A 180 -27.99 14.36 -9.70
C LEU A 180 -29.06 13.75 -10.62
N ALA A 181 -28.98 12.47 -10.93
CA ALA A 181 -29.95 11.74 -11.75
C ALA A 181 -31.34 11.73 -11.10
N HIS A 182 -31.41 11.58 -9.77
CA HIS A 182 -32.66 11.65 -9.03
C HIS A 182 -33.29 13.05 -9.09
N VAL A 183 -32.48 14.11 -9.07
CA VAL A 183 -32.96 15.50 -9.11
C VAL A 183 -33.27 15.97 -10.53
N ALA A 184 -32.48 15.55 -11.53
CA ALA A 184 -32.52 16.06 -12.91
C ALA A 184 -33.16 15.11 -13.93
N GLY A 185 -33.40 13.85 -13.57
CA GLY A 185 -33.97 12.82 -14.46
C GLY A 185 -33.04 12.33 -15.58
N ALA A 186 -31.72 12.58 -15.49
CA ALA A 186 -30.74 12.19 -16.50
C ALA A 186 -30.04 10.86 -16.16
N ALA A 187 -29.66 10.08 -17.19
CA ALA A 187 -28.97 8.80 -17.04
C ALA A 187 -27.43 8.95 -17.05
N PRO A 188 -26.69 8.40 -16.06
CA PRO A 188 -25.23 8.51 -15.97
C PRO A 188 -24.49 7.25 -16.48
N ASP A 189 -24.65 6.91 -17.76
CA ASP A 189 -24.04 5.70 -18.35
C ASP A 189 -22.49 5.70 -18.30
N GLU A 190 -21.86 6.87 -18.43
CA GLU A 190 -20.40 7.01 -18.49
C GLU A 190 -19.70 6.57 -17.19
N VAL A 191 -20.19 6.98 -16.02
CA VAL A 191 -19.57 6.63 -14.73
C VAL A 191 -19.83 5.18 -14.33
N VAL A 192 -20.95 4.61 -14.75
CA VAL A 192 -21.17 3.17 -14.57
C VAL A 192 -20.14 2.38 -15.37
N SER A 193 -19.86 2.77 -16.62
CA SER A 193 -18.83 2.10 -17.42
C SER A 193 -17.43 2.24 -16.82
N GLU A 194 -17.12 3.41 -16.25
CA GLU A 194 -15.84 3.67 -15.59
C GLU A 194 -15.69 2.88 -14.28
N LEU A 195 -16.77 2.79 -13.49
CA LEU A 195 -16.83 1.94 -12.29
C LEU A 195 -16.57 0.48 -12.65
N TRP A 196 -17.24 -0.04 -13.67
CA TRP A 196 -17.04 -1.42 -14.14
C TRP A 196 -15.62 -1.64 -14.66
N ALA A 197 -15.06 -0.71 -15.42
CA ALA A 197 -13.67 -0.80 -15.88
C ALA A 197 -12.67 -0.85 -14.70
N ARG A 198 -12.94 -0.13 -13.61
CA ARG A 198 -12.09 -0.17 -12.41
C ARG A 198 -12.23 -1.45 -11.60
N VAL A 199 -13.45 -1.97 -11.46
CA VAL A 199 -13.73 -3.25 -10.80
C VAL A 199 -13.09 -4.40 -11.59
N GLU A 200 -13.22 -4.39 -12.91
CA GLU A 200 -12.53 -5.35 -13.79
C GLU A 200 -11.01 -5.21 -13.68
N GLY A 201 -10.50 -3.98 -13.58
CA GLY A 201 -9.09 -3.70 -13.32
C GLY A 201 -8.58 -4.26 -11.99
N LEU A 202 -9.41 -4.22 -10.94
CA LEU A 202 -9.14 -4.88 -9.66
C LEU A 202 -9.10 -6.41 -9.81
N GLY A 203 -10.05 -6.99 -10.53
CA GLY A 203 -10.07 -8.43 -10.86
C GLY A 203 -8.84 -8.89 -11.66
N ALA A 204 -8.50 -8.16 -12.73
CA ALA A 204 -7.33 -8.47 -13.56
C ALA A 204 -5.99 -8.30 -12.81
N ALA A 205 -5.88 -7.28 -11.94
CA ALA A 205 -4.70 -7.12 -11.09
C ALA A 205 -4.54 -8.26 -10.08
N LEU A 206 -5.64 -8.93 -9.72
CA LEU A 206 -5.64 -10.10 -8.84
C LEU A 206 -5.27 -11.38 -9.60
N ASP A 207 -5.79 -11.60 -10.81
CA ASP A 207 -5.57 -12.83 -11.60
C ASP A 207 -4.14 -12.98 -12.15
N VAL A 208 -3.47 -11.88 -12.53
CA VAL A 208 -2.11 -11.90 -13.10
C VAL A 208 -1.06 -12.51 -12.15
N THR A 209 -1.37 -12.65 -10.85
CA THR A 209 -0.42 -13.20 -9.85
C THR A 209 -0.65 -14.68 -9.55
N GLU A 210 -1.82 -15.24 -9.85
CA GLU A 210 -2.07 -16.69 -9.69
C GLU A 210 -1.44 -17.51 -10.84
N GLU A 211 -1.18 -16.89 -12.00
CA GLU A 211 -0.48 -17.50 -13.15
C GLU A 211 1.07 -17.34 -13.11
N GLY A 212 1.67 -17.19 -11.93
CA GLY A 212 3.13 -17.22 -11.75
C GLY A 212 3.74 -18.61 -12.04
N PRO A 213 4.97 -18.70 -12.61
CA PRO A 213 5.48 -19.85 -13.35
C PRO A 213 5.82 -21.03 -12.42
N SER A 214 4.88 -21.93 -12.14
CA SER A 214 5.21 -23.10 -11.30
C SER A 214 4.48 -24.40 -11.62
N ALA A 215 3.79 -24.52 -12.76
CA ALA A 215 3.23 -25.80 -13.19
C ALA A 215 3.98 -26.46 -14.37
N SER A 216 4.69 -25.70 -15.22
CA SER A 216 5.28 -26.25 -16.46
C SER A 216 6.78 -26.57 -16.39
N VAL A 217 7.51 -26.07 -15.40
CA VAL A 217 8.96 -26.33 -15.28
C VAL A 217 9.25 -27.57 -14.44
N VAL A 218 8.47 -27.83 -13.39
CA VAL A 218 8.64 -29.01 -12.53
C VAL A 218 8.18 -30.30 -13.24
N ASP A 219 7.18 -30.21 -14.11
CA ASP A 219 6.70 -31.38 -14.87
C ASP A 219 7.61 -31.74 -16.05
N ARG A 220 8.33 -30.74 -16.60
CA ARG A 220 9.34 -30.94 -17.66
C ARG A 220 10.60 -31.62 -17.13
N GLU A 221 11.05 -31.28 -15.92
CA GLU A 221 12.20 -31.96 -15.30
C GLU A 221 11.86 -33.39 -14.86
N ARG A 222 10.61 -33.66 -14.46
CA ARG A 222 10.16 -35.01 -14.09
C ARG A 222 10.04 -35.94 -15.30
N THR A 223 9.53 -35.44 -16.42
CA THR A 223 9.43 -36.20 -17.67
C THR A 223 10.79 -36.45 -18.33
N GLU A 224 11.76 -35.54 -18.20
CA GLU A 224 13.13 -35.77 -18.70
C GLU A 224 13.95 -36.74 -17.82
N ALA A 225 13.66 -36.81 -16.52
CA ALA A 225 14.28 -37.77 -15.61
C ALA A 225 13.75 -39.20 -15.80
N GLU A 226 12.46 -39.37 -16.08
CA GLU A 226 11.85 -40.68 -16.38
C GLU A 226 12.24 -41.21 -17.78
N ALA A 227 12.55 -40.34 -18.73
CA ALA A 227 13.00 -40.76 -20.07
C ALA A 227 14.49 -41.18 -20.14
N ARG A 228 15.26 -40.98 -19.06
CA ARG A 228 16.69 -41.34 -18.97
C ARG A 228 16.96 -42.55 -18.06
N ALA A 229 15.94 -43.09 -17.41
CA ALA A 229 16.01 -44.31 -16.60
C ALA A 229 15.51 -45.52 -17.42
#